data_AF-R5LVQ9-F1
#
_entry.id   AF-R5LVQ9-F1
#
_cell.length_a   1.000
_cell.length_b   1.000
_cell.length_c   1.000
_cell.angle_alpha   90.00
_cell.angle_beta   90.00
_cell.angle_gamma   90.00
#
_symmetry.space_group_name_H-M   'P 1'
#
loop_
_entity.id
_entity.type
_entity.pdbx_description
1 polymer ?
#
loop_
_entity_poly.entity_id
_entity_poly.type
_entity_poly.pdbx_seq_one_letter_code
_entity_poly.pdbx_strand_id
1 'polypeptide(L)'
;MGIFIRLSISKSVTKEEWKKVYEETLQLIKNFPFAERRKIKIHDIDTICLIRTEEQEDRDEWNPNKTKIGWNTIGDYDNMHVAENYYLPRDIVEDNKVEPDAGDAMLQAISVYINFDLEDERFHHTYNIWGNKTQGEPYHIYLLAVAALIEARLGTKAFTYGDITRGQFKKAVEIANKYLNEPIDIPDRCDMERLLIRIKKLPLSPVDQLTVFETFFLGTQDVGVGAYVRQMFDDDVIDEYWKHKFKNQRIGTLGFNDTIHNYLLCGFDLGKLCGYINYEDENGNLQYEKFVIRIMDAKLHIKDKNCDDPLKIDQEDEHTYGVSTFLAQFVYAGANNKKVDRYIPIEDIKAALINALGGKCNVEYIIDNYIEE
;
A
#
# COMPACT_ATOMS: atom_id res chain seq x y z
N MET A 1 10.98 2.00 12.06
CA MET A 1 9.90 2.74 11.36
C MET A 1 10.52 3.57 10.25
N GLY A 2 9.87 3.69 9.11
CA GLY A 2 10.39 4.40 7.93
C GLY A 2 9.37 4.43 6.81
N ILE A 3 9.66 5.24 5.79
CA ILE A 3 8.88 5.32 4.54
C ILE A 3 9.62 4.55 3.46
N PHE A 4 9.01 3.49 2.96
CA PHE A 4 9.64 2.53 2.06
C PHE A 4 9.09 2.64 0.63
N ILE A 5 9.99 2.51 -0.34
CA ILE A 5 9.65 2.09 -1.70
C ILE A 5 10.32 0.74 -1.92
N ARG A 6 9.52 -0.23 -2.33
CA ARG A 6 9.93 -1.58 -2.67
C ARG A 6 9.64 -1.86 -4.14
N LEU A 7 10.55 -2.58 -4.78
CA LEU A 7 10.44 -2.96 -6.18
C LEU A 7 10.84 -4.43 -6.33
N SER A 8 9.86 -5.25 -6.70
CA SER A 8 10.04 -6.66 -7.03
C SER A 8 10.06 -6.83 -8.55
N ILE A 9 11.00 -7.65 -9.04
CA ILE A 9 11.12 -7.99 -10.45
C ILE A 9 11.02 -9.50 -10.61
N SER A 10 10.12 -9.99 -11.46
CA SER A 10 9.97 -11.42 -11.75
C SER A 10 11.23 -11.96 -12.42
N LYS A 11 11.65 -13.16 -12.03
CA LYS A 11 12.79 -13.85 -12.67
C LYS A 11 12.49 -14.31 -14.11
N SER A 12 11.27 -14.08 -14.61
CA SER A 12 10.90 -14.26 -16.02
C SER A 12 11.34 -13.10 -16.93
N VAL A 13 11.88 -12.01 -16.37
CA VAL A 13 12.45 -10.90 -17.14
C VAL A 13 13.71 -11.39 -17.86
N THR A 14 13.79 -11.18 -19.17
CA THR A 14 14.99 -11.48 -19.95
C THR A 14 16.01 -10.35 -19.84
N LYS A 15 17.25 -10.64 -20.20
CA LYS A 15 18.33 -9.64 -20.21
C LYS A 15 18.05 -8.51 -21.20
N GLU A 16 17.47 -8.82 -22.36
CA GLU A 16 17.08 -7.84 -23.36
C GLU A 16 15.97 -6.92 -22.86
N GLU A 17 14.95 -7.49 -22.21
CA GLU A 17 13.87 -6.72 -21.58
C GLU A 17 14.44 -5.78 -20.51
N TRP A 18 15.24 -6.30 -19.59
CA TRP A 18 15.84 -5.50 -18.52
C TRP A 18 16.74 -4.39 -19.06
N LYS A 19 17.62 -4.72 -20.01
CA LYS A 19 18.55 -3.76 -20.61
C LYS A 19 17.80 -2.58 -21.24
N LYS A 20 16.71 -2.84 -21.98
CA LYS A 20 15.91 -1.79 -22.60
C LYS A 20 15.32 -0.84 -21.55
N VAL A 21 14.74 -1.40 -20.50
CA VAL A 21 14.12 -0.60 -19.42
C VAL A 21 15.17 0.19 -18.64
N TYR A 22 16.29 -0.46 -18.28
CA TYR A 22 17.39 0.17 -17.59
C TYR A 22 17.94 1.37 -18.38
N GLU A 23 18.13 1.24 -19.70
CA GLU A 23 18.57 2.34 -20.56
C GLU A 23 17.59 3.53 -20.56
N GLU A 24 16.28 3.29 -20.44
CA GLU A 24 15.30 4.36 -20.25
C GLU A 24 15.42 5.01 -18.86
N THR A 25 15.76 4.25 -17.81
CA THR A 25 15.99 4.85 -16.47
C THR A 25 17.13 5.86 -16.47
N LEU A 26 18.17 5.66 -17.31
CA LEU A 26 19.29 6.59 -17.44
C LEU A 26 18.85 7.96 -17.97
N GLN A 27 17.78 8.01 -18.77
CA GLN A 27 17.20 9.27 -19.24
C GLN A 27 16.57 10.04 -18.08
N LEU A 28 15.91 9.34 -17.15
CA LEU A 28 15.31 9.95 -15.96
C LEU A 28 16.38 10.45 -14.99
N ILE A 29 17.36 9.62 -14.62
CA ILE A 29 18.36 10.03 -13.61
C ILE A 29 19.19 11.24 -14.06
N LYS A 30 19.40 11.41 -15.37
CA LYS A 30 20.11 12.58 -15.93
C LYS A 30 19.34 13.89 -15.69
N ASN A 31 18.01 13.82 -15.63
CA ASN A 31 17.13 14.98 -15.47
C ASN A 31 16.61 15.16 -14.04
N PHE A 32 16.65 14.11 -13.23
CA PHE A 32 16.23 14.16 -11.83
C PHE A 32 17.34 14.67 -10.93
N PRO A 33 16.99 15.31 -9.80
CA PRO A 33 17.97 15.83 -8.85
C PRO A 33 18.55 14.72 -7.97
N PHE A 34 18.78 13.52 -8.48
CA PHE A 34 19.33 12.43 -7.67
C PHE A 34 20.76 12.72 -7.23
N ALA A 35 21.06 12.32 -6.00
CA ALA A 35 22.36 12.52 -5.39
C ALA A 35 22.95 11.25 -4.82
N GLU A 36 24.27 11.14 -4.91
CA GLU A 36 25.06 10.08 -4.30
C GLU A 36 26.25 10.65 -3.52
N ARG A 37 26.76 9.89 -2.55
CA ARG A 37 27.99 10.22 -1.82
C ARG A 37 29.18 9.62 -2.55
N ARG A 38 30.13 10.45 -2.96
CA ARG A 38 31.42 9.98 -3.48
C ARG A 38 32.59 10.58 -2.75
N LYS A 39 33.66 9.80 -2.73
CA LYS A 39 34.97 10.22 -2.25
C LYS A 39 35.71 10.90 -3.40
N ILE A 40 35.95 12.20 -3.26
CA ILE A 40 36.62 13.04 -4.28
C ILE A 40 37.87 13.63 -3.64
N LYS A 41 38.95 13.68 -4.40
CA LYS A 41 40.21 14.29 -3.97
C LYS A 41 40.15 15.80 -4.22
N ILE A 42 40.10 16.59 -3.15
CA ILE A 42 40.14 18.06 -3.20
C ILE A 42 41.44 18.50 -2.52
N HIS A 43 42.36 19.10 -3.28
CA HIS A 43 43.70 19.50 -2.80
C HIS A 43 44.46 18.35 -2.10
N ASP A 44 44.47 17.17 -2.73
CA ASP A 44 45.06 15.93 -2.19
C ASP A 44 44.41 15.37 -0.92
N ILE A 45 43.30 15.96 -0.46
CA ILE A 45 42.53 15.47 0.67
C ILE A 45 41.30 14.72 0.15
N ASP A 46 41.21 13.48 0.58
CA ASP A 46 40.04 12.63 0.39
C ASP A 46 38.82 13.22 1.10
N THR A 47 37.87 13.74 0.33
CA THR A 47 36.67 14.43 0.83
C THR A 47 35.42 13.71 0.35
N ILE A 48 34.48 13.42 1.27
CA ILE A 48 33.17 12.87 0.92
C ILE A 48 32.28 14.02 0.48
N CYS A 49 31.87 14.00 -0.78
CA CYS A 49 31.01 15.01 -1.38
C CYS A 49 29.68 14.37 -1.79
N LEU A 50 28.61 15.17 -1.73
CA LEU A 50 27.37 14.84 -2.41
C LEU A 50 27.50 15.31 -3.87
N ILE A 51 27.26 14.42 -4.81
CA ILE A 51 27.29 14.71 -6.25
C ILE A 51 26.03 14.20 -6.92
N ARG A 52 25.78 14.65 -8.16
CA ARG A 52 24.68 14.12 -8.96
C ARG A 52 24.92 12.65 -9.31
N THR A 53 23.85 11.87 -9.25
CA THR A 53 23.84 10.46 -9.65
C THR A 53 24.09 10.32 -11.15
N GLU A 54 25.00 9.42 -11.50
CA GLU A 54 25.26 9.00 -12.88
C GLU A 54 25.36 7.45 -12.92
N GLU A 55 25.30 6.87 -14.13
CA GLU A 55 25.71 5.47 -14.29
C GLU A 55 27.20 5.34 -13.99
N GLN A 56 27.56 4.29 -13.26
CA GLN A 56 28.93 4.02 -12.91
C GLN A 56 29.25 2.54 -12.89
N GLU A 57 30.55 2.28 -12.89
CA GLU A 57 31.17 0.98 -12.80
C GLU A 57 31.96 0.92 -11.50
N ASP A 58 31.46 0.17 -10.52
CA ASP A 58 32.07 0.03 -9.19
C ASP A 58 32.55 -1.40 -8.95
N ARG A 59 33.54 -1.56 -8.07
CA ARG A 59 33.89 -2.89 -7.54
C ARG A 59 32.82 -3.33 -6.54
N ASP A 60 32.41 -4.59 -6.64
CA ASP A 60 31.51 -5.17 -5.67
C ASP A 60 32.19 -5.26 -4.30
N GLU A 61 31.61 -4.60 -3.29
CA GLU A 61 32.10 -4.62 -1.91
C GLU A 61 32.24 -6.03 -1.35
N TRP A 62 31.36 -6.95 -1.78
CA TRP A 62 31.30 -8.33 -1.30
C TRP A 62 32.13 -9.30 -2.16
N ASN A 63 32.50 -8.87 -3.37
CA ASN A 63 33.35 -9.64 -4.26
C ASN A 63 34.27 -8.69 -5.05
N PRO A 64 35.45 -8.33 -4.53
CA PRO A 64 36.33 -7.34 -5.15
C PRO A 64 36.80 -7.67 -6.58
N ASN A 65 36.62 -8.93 -7.02
CA ASN A 65 36.94 -9.39 -8.37
C ASN A 65 35.77 -9.24 -9.35
N LYS A 66 34.59 -8.86 -8.87
CA LYS A 66 33.40 -8.60 -9.68
C LYS A 66 33.17 -7.09 -9.74
N THR A 67 32.90 -6.64 -10.94
CA THR A 67 32.47 -5.27 -11.19
C THR A 67 30.94 -5.24 -11.27
N LYS A 68 30.33 -4.21 -10.69
CA LYS A 68 28.91 -3.89 -10.76
C LYS A 68 28.74 -2.62 -11.57
N ILE A 69 27.91 -2.70 -12.61
CA ILE A 69 27.48 -1.54 -13.40
C ILE A 69 26.05 -1.22 -12.99
N GLY A 70 25.76 0.06 -12.76
CA GLY A 70 24.46 0.52 -12.31
C GLY A 70 24.50 2.00 -11.96
N TRP A 71 23.41 2.50 -11.41
CA TRP A 71 23.37 3.82 -10.78
C TRP A 71 22.86 3.69 -9.35
N ASN A 72 23.27 4.63 -8.49
CA ASN A 72 22.82 4.68 -7.11
C ASN A 72 22.32 6.09 -6.75
N THR A 73 21.38 6.18 -5.82
CA THR A 73 20.98 7.44 -5.21
C THR A 73 20.73 7.24 -3.72
N ILE A 74 21.15 8.21 -2.93
CA ILE A 74 20.87 8.28 -1.49
C ILE A 74 19.97 9.48 -1.15
N GLY A 75 19.61 10.31 -2.12
CA GLY A 75 18.96 11.57 -1.82
C GLY A 75 18.76 12.50 -3.01
N ASP A 76 18.54 13.77 -2.65
CA ASP A 76 18.24 14.88 -3.55
C ASP A 76 19.40 15.89 -3.53
N TYR A 77 19.93 16.21 -4.70
CA TYR A 77 21.08 17.09 -4.89
C TYR A 77 20.71 18.56 -4.71
N ASP A 78 19.50 18.94 -5.13
CA ASP A 78 19.09 20.34 -5.14
C ASP A 78 18.71 20.81 -3.72
N ASN A 79 18.12 19.91 -2.92
CA ASN A 79 17.76 20.15 -1.51
C ASN A 79 18.83 19.67 -0.52
N MET A 80 19.81 18.87 -0.96
CA MET A 80 20.85 18.25 -0.13
C MET A 80 20.31 17.32 0.98
N HIS A 81 19.08 16.84 0.82
CA HIS A 81 18.44 15.89 1.73
C HIS A 81 18.78 14.46 1.32
N VAL A 82 19.07 13.60 2.30
CA VAL A 82 19.54 12.23 2.07
C VAL A 82 18.90 11.26 3.06
N ALA A 83 18.71 10.02 2.64
CA ALA A 83 18.31 8.92 3.50
C ALA A 83 19.10 7.64 3.13
N GLU A 84 18.42 6.51 2.94
CA GLU A 84 19.09 5.24 2.62
C GLU A 84 19.36 5.11 1.12
N ASN A 85 20.34 4.26 0.79
CA ASN A 85 20.82 4.06 -0.58
C ASN A 85 19.86 3.21 -1.41
N TYR A 86 19.62 3.59 -2.66
CA TYR A 86 18.90 2.83 -3.66
C TYR A 86 19.81 2.60 -4.85
N TYR A 87 20.15 1.34 -5.08
CA TYR A 87 20.97 0.92 -6.21
C TYR A 87 20.09 0.25 -7.26
N LEU A 88 20.25 0.63 -8.53
CA LEU A 88 19.65 -0.06 -9.67
C LEU A 88 20.77 -0.67 -10.53
N PRO A 89 20.90 -2.01 -10.57
CA PRO A 89 21.94 -2.65 -11.37
C PRO A 89 21.58 -2.66 -12.85
N ARG A 90 22.58 -2.45 -13.72
CA ARG A 90 22.45 -2.65 -15.17
C ARG A 90 22.19 -4.11 -15.52
N ASP A 91 22.80 -5.02 -14.78
CA ASP A 91 22.68 -6.47 -14.99
C ASP A 91 22.13 -7.14 -13.72
N ILE A 92 20.84 -7.48 -13.74
CA ILE A 92 20.20 -8.31 -12.70
C ILE A 92 19.93 -9.73 -13.17
N VAL A 93 19.86 -9.94 -14.48
CA VAL A 93 19.52 -11.20 -15.13
C VAL A 93 20.80 -11.88 -15.60
N GLU A 94 21.13 -13.03 -15.02
CA GLU A 94 22.21 -13.90 -15.50
C GLU A 94 21.65 -14.89 -16.53
N ASP A 95 22.37 -15.16 -17.63
CA ASP A 95 21.86 -15.90 -18.80
C ASP A 95 21.32 -17.31 -18.48
N ASN A 96 21.75 -17.93 -17.38
CA ASN A 96 21.32 -19.24 -16.92
C ASN A 96 20.29 -19.21 -15.77
N LYS A 97 19.75 -18.04 -15.42
CA LYS A 97 18.85 -17.84 -14.28
C LYS A 97 17.48 -17.25 -14.64
N VAL A 98 17.18 -17.11 -15.93
CA VAL A 98 15.83 -16.75 -16.36
C VAL A 98 14.89 -17.91 -16.04
N GLU A 99 13.81 -17.62 -15.33
CA GLU A 99 12.77 -18.57 -14.93
C GLU A 99 11.47 -18.16 -15.65
N PRO A 100 11.16 -18.71 -16.85
CA PRO A 100 10.01 -18.29 -17.65
C PRO A 100 8.67 -18.39 -16.91
N ASP A 101 8.57 -19.37 -16.01
CA ASP A 101 7.37 -19.65 -15.22
C ASP A 101 7.36 -18.95 -13.85
N ALA A 102 8.27 -17.99 -13.61
CA ALA A 102 8.37 -17.23 -12.35
C ALA A 102 7.10 -16.46 -11.96
N GLY A 103 6.17 -16.28 -12.91
CA GLY A 103 4.89 -15.64 -12.65
C GLY A 103 4.98 -14.14 -12.39
N ASP A 104 3.93 -13.61 -11.76
CA ASP A 104 3.75 -12.17 -11.51
C ASP A 104 4.61 -11.70 -10.33
N ALA A 105 5.27 -10.54 -10.49
CA ALA A 105 6.11 -9.95 -9.44
C ALA A 105 5.33 -9.56 -8.16
N MET A 106 4.01 -9.39 -8.24
CA MET A 106 3.12 -9.12 -7.10
C MET A 106 3.17 -10.24 -6.05
N LEU A 107 3.46 -11.49 -6.45
CA LEU A 107 3.54 -12.63 -5.54
C LEU A 107 4.54 -12.39 -4.40
N GLN A 108 5.68 -11.77 -4.67
CA GLN A 108 6.64 -11.44 -3.61
C GLN A 108 6.12 -10.37 -2.64
N ALA A 109 5.33 -9.40 -3.12
CA ALA A 109 4.74 -8.40 -2.24
C ALA A 109 3.66 -9.03 -1.34
N ILE A 110 2.91 -10.00 -1.90
CA ILE A 110 1.89 -10.74 -1.18
C ILE A 110 2.49 -11.46 0.04
N SER A 111 3.64 -12.14 -0.10
CA SER A 111 4.29 -12.83 1.04
C SER A 111 4.80 -11.89 2.14
N VAL A 112 5.00 -10.60 1.84
CA VAL A 112 5.43 -9.60 2.82
C VAL A 112 4.26 -9.01 3.59
N TYR A 113 3.11 -8.81 2.94
CA TYR A 113 1.96 -8.08 3.50
C TYR A 113 0.85 -8.98 4.00
N ILE A 114 0.77 -10.21 3.49
CA ILE A 114 -0.26 -11.18 3.83
C ILE A 114 0.45 -12.38 4.44
N ASN A 115 -0.08 -12.86 5.56
CA ASN A 115 0.51 -13.94 6.37
C ASN A 115 0.38 -15.32 5.68
N PHE A 116 0.98 -15.44 4.49
CA PHE A 116 1.15 -16.69 3.77
C PHE A 116 2.36 -17.47 4.30
N ASP A 117 2.40 -18.76 3.99
CA ASP A 117 3.53 -19.61 4.34
C ASP A 117 4.80 -19.11 3.65
N LEU A 118 5.82 -18.77 4.44
CA LEU A 118 7.11 -18.30 3.94
C LEU A 118 7.89 -19.42 3.21
N GLU A 119 7.48 -20.68 3.34
CA GLU A 119 8.05 -21.81 2.62
C GLU A 119 7.33 -22.09 1.29
N ASP A 120 6.30 -21.31 0.93
CA ASP A 120 5.58 -21.48 -0.33
C ASP A 120 6.40 -20.94 -1.51
N GLU A 121 6.98 -21.88 -2.26
CA GLU A 121 7.83 -21.65 -3.44
C GLU A 121 7.24 -20.64 -4.44
N ARG A 122 5.91 -20.53 -4.55
CA ARG A 122 5.25 -19.59 -5.48
C ARG A 122 5.67 -18.13 -5.25
N PHE A 123 6.16 -17.79 -4.06
CA PHE A 123 6.56 -16.43 -3.71
C PHE A 123 8.08 -16.16 -3.87
N HIS A 124 8.90 -17.14 -4.28
CA HIS A 124 10.37 -17.06 -4.30
C HIS A 124 11.00 -16.80 -5.67
N HIS A 125 10.17 -16.49 -6.68
CA HIS A 125 10.58 -16.34 -8.07
C HIS A 125 10.80 -14.88 -8.49
N THR A 126 11.28 -14.03 -7.57
CA THR A 126 11.56 -12.61 -7.87
C THR A 126 12.95 -12.17 -7.39
N TYR A 127 13.47 -11.12 -8.01
CA TYR A 127 14.56 -10.31 -7.50
C TYR A 127 13.96 -9.15 -6.69
N ASN A 128 14.40 -9.00 -5.44
CA ASN A 128 14.08 -7.82 -4.64
C ASN A 128 15.16 -6.77 -4.85
N ILE A 129 14.85 -5.74 -5.64
CA ILE A 129 15.81 -4.72 -6.04
C ILE A 129 15.85 -3.60 -5.01
N TRP A 130 14.69 -3.16 -4.54
CA TRP A 130 14.56 -2.08 -3.56
C TRP A 130 13.77 -2.50 -2.33
N GLY A 131 14.20 -2.02 -1.16
CA GLY A 131 13.44 -2.10 0.08
C GLY A 131 13.98 -1.22 1.21
N ASN A 132 14.80 -0.23 0.86
CA ASN A 132 15.36 0.73 1.80
C ASN A 132 14.34 1.83 2.12
N LYS A 133 14.74 2.80 2.95
CA LYS A 133 13.88 3.90 3.42
C LYS A 133 14.25 5.22 2.75
N THR A 134 13.28 5.80 2.07
CA THR A 134 13.32 7.19 1.59
C THR A 134 13.09 8.20 2.71
N GLN A 135 12.46 7.77 3.81
CA GLN A 135 11.99 8.62 4.91
C GLN A 135 10.99 9.72 4.52
N GLY A 136 10.47 9.69 3.28
CA GLY A 136 9.60 10.73 2.73
C GLY A 136 10.35 11.97 2.24
N GLU A 137 11.69 11.89 2.10
CA GLU A 137 12.52 12.97 1.58
C GLU A 137 12.19 13.29 0.10
N PRO A 138 12.53 14.49 -0.42
CA PRO A 138 12.14 14.94 -1.76
C PRO A 138 12.46 13.96 -2.90
N TYR A 139 13.56 13.20 -2.80
CA TYR A 139 13.93 12.21 -3.82
C TYR A 139 12.97 11.02 -3.94
N HIS A 140 12.06 10.82 -2.97
CA HIS A 140 11.04 9.77 -2.99
C HIS A 140 10.20 9.80 -4.27
N ILE A 141 9.72 10.98 -4.69
CA ILE A 141 8.83 11.08 -5.85
C ILE A 141 9.56 10.73 -7.15
N TYR A 142 10.85 11.08 -7.25
CA TYR A 142 11.68 10.77 -8.40
C TYR A 142 12.04 9.27 -8.44
N LEU A 143 12.28 8.64 -7.28
CA LEU A 143 12.44 7.18 -7.21
C LEU A 143 11.15 6.47 -7.63
N LEU A 144 10.00 6.97 -7.20
CA LEU A 144 8.71 6.43 -7.59
C LEU A 144 8.47 6.58 -9.11
N ALA A 145 8.95 7.67 -9.72
CA ALA A 145 8.87 7.89 -11.17
C ALA A 145 9.69 6.84 -11.95
N VAL A 146 10.88 6.48 -11.45
CA VAL A 146 11.68 5.37 -12.00
C VAL A 146 10.95 4.04 -11.82
N ALA A 147 10.38 3.77 -10.64
CA ALA A 147 9.64 2.53 -10.40
C ALA A 147 8.40 2.39 -11.31
N ALA A 148 7.66 3.49 -11.52
CA ALA A 148 6.52 3.53 -12.42
C ALA A 148 6.93 3.25 -13.87
N LEU A 149 8.07 3.80 -14.33
CA LEU A 149 8.64 3.46 -15.64
C LEU A 149 8.91 1.96 -15.75
N ILE A 150 9.56 1.36 -14.74
CA ILE A 150 9.89 -0.06 -14.74
C ILE A 150 8.62 -0.92 -14.81
N GLU A 151 7.61 -0.61 -13.99
CA GLU A 151 6.31 -1.30 -14.05
C GLU A 151 5.62 -1.15 -15.40
N ALA A 152 5.59 0.06 -15.98
CA ALA A 152 4.93 0.30 -17.25
C ALA A 152 5.58 -0.47 -18.41
N ARG A 153 6.90 -0.66 -18.37
CA ARG A 153 7.64 -1.38 -19.43
C ARG A 153 7.65 -2.90 -19.25
N LEU A 154 7.64 -3.38 -18.00
CA LEU A 154 7.71 -4.82 -17.69
C LEU A 154 6.33 -5.44 -17.40
N GLY A 155 5.29 -4.63 -17.23
CA GLY A 155 3.93 -5.09 -16.93
C GLY A 155 3.88 -5.94 -15.67
N THR A 156 3.31 -7.14 -15.78
CA THR A 156 3.17 -8.09 -14.65
C THR A 156 4.50 -8.59 -14.09
N LYS A 157 5.61 -8.39 -14.82
CA LYS A 157 6.95 -8.80 -14.39
C LYS A 157 7.62 -7.82 -13.43
N ALA A 158 6.99 -6.69 -13.12
CA ALA A 158 7.43 -5.77 -12.07
C ALA A 158 6.27 -5.40 -11.15
N PHE A 159 6.59 -5.11 -9.89
CA PHE A 159 5.61 -4.67 -8.92
C PHE A 159 6.23 -3.74 -7.87
N THR A 160 5.64 -2.55 -7.74
CA THR A 160 6.06 -1.48 -6.83
C THR A 160 5.10 -1.38 -5.65
N TYR A 161 5.66 -1.37 -4.44
CA TYR A 161 4.89 -1.34 -3.21
C TYR A 161 5.64 -0.72 -2.04
N GLY A 162 4.96 -0.51 -0.92
CA GLY A 162 5.48 0.26 0.21
C GLY A 162 4.52 1.37 0.64
N ASP A 163 5.09 2.41 1.22
CA ASP A 163 4.38 3.57 1.77
C ASP A 163 4.19 4.61 0.66
N ILE A 164 3.18 4.38 -0.17
CA ILE A 164 2.93 5.13 -1.40
C ILE A 164 1.43 5.43 -1.52
N THR A 165 1.08 6.66 -1.88
CA THR A 165 -0.30 7.05 -2.24
C THR A 165 -0.53 6.98 -3.76
N ARG A 166 -1.80 6.95 -4.17
CA ARG A 166 -2.17 7.11 -5.59
C ARG A 166 -1.82 8.50 -6.12
N GLY A 167 -1.98 9.55 -5.32
CA GLY A 167 -1.55 10.91 -5.66
C GLY A 167 -0.06 10.99 -5.99
N GLN A 168 0.80 10.36 -5.18
CA GLN A 168 2.23 10.27 -5.44
C GLN A 168 2.54 9.54 -6.76
N PHE A 169 1.84 8.44 -7.08
CA PHE A 169 2.04 7.78 -8.38
C PHE A 169 1.62 8.66 -9.56
N LYS A 170 0.49 9.37 -9.46
CA LYS A 170 0.07 10.32 -10.48
C LYS A 170 1.14 11.39 -10.71
N LYS A 171 1.68 11.95 -9.63
CA LYS A 171 2.73 12.96 -9.68
C LYS A 171 4.04 12.41 -10.25
N ALA A 172 4.44 11.22 -9.84
CA ALA A 172 5.62 10.54 -10.33
C ALA A 172 5.56 10.27 -11.84
N VAL A 173 4.41 9.79 -12.33
CA VAL A 173 4.16 9.56 -13.76
C VAL A 173 4.16 10.88 -14.55
N GLU A 174 3.52 11.93 -14.02
CA GLU A 174 3.55 13.27 -14.62
C GLU A 174 4.98 13.79 -14.79
N ILE A 175 5.84 13.57 -13.79
CA ILE A 175 7.26 13.97 -13.82
C ILE A 175 8.05 13.11 -14.82
N ALA A 176 7.87 11.79 -14.81
CA ALA A 176 8.56 10.88 -15.74
C ALA A 176 8.26 11.24 -17.21
N ASN A 177 6.98 11.44 -17.52
CA ASN A 177 6.50 11.72 -18.87
C ASN A 177 7.02 13.05 -19.47
N LYS A 178 7.62 13.94 -18.67
CA LYS A 178 8.31 15.14 -19.19
C LYS A 178 9.61 14.81 -19.92
N TYR A 179 10.21 13.66 -19.63
CA TYR A 179 11.53 13.27 -20.13
C TYR A 179 11.53 11.99 -20.95
N LEU A 180 10.48 11.17 -20.85
CA LEU A 180 10.36 9.93 -21.64
C LEU A 180 9.89 10.21 -23.06
N ASN A 181 10.49 9.51 -24.02
CA ASN A 181 10.04 9.56 -25.42
C ASN A 181 8.66 8.90 -25.61
N GLU A 182 8.42 7.79 -24.92
CA GLU A 182 7.14 7.08 -24.90
C GLU A 182 6.50 7.27 -23.51
N PRO A 183 5.32 7.91 -23.41
CA PRO A 183 4.70 8.14 -22.12
C PRO A 183 4.29 6.82 -21.44
N ILE A 184 4.28 6.82 -20.12
CA ILE A 184 3.79 5.74 -19.26
C ILE A 184 2.45 6.12 -18.63
N ASP A 185 1.65 5.11 -18.31
CA ASP A 185 0.42 5.27 -17.54
C ASP A 185 0.66 4.98 -16.04
N ILE A 186 -0.30 5.32 -15.19
CA ILE A 186 -0.28 4.96 -13.77
C ILE A 186 -0.31 3.43 -13.59
N PRO A 187 0.40 2.90 -12.57
CA PRO A 187 0.40 1.46 -12.29
C PRO A 187 -0.98 0.89 -12.03
N ASP A 188 -1.15 -0.41 -12.26
CA ASP A 188 -2.43 -1.11 -12.08
C ASP A 188 -3.03 -0.88 -10.69
N ARG A 189 -2.22 -0.78 -9.63
CA ARG A 189 -2.68 -0.51 -8.26
C ARG A 189 -3.46 0.80 -8.08
N CYS A 190 -3.29 1.74 -8.99
CA CYS A 190 -3.99 3.03 -9.02
C CYS A 190 -5.31 2.98 -9.79
N ASP A 191 -5.66 1.84 -10.37
CA ASP A 191 -6.85 1.59 -11.18
C ASP A 191 -7.58 0.33 -10.71
N MET A 192 -8.84 0.49 -10.33
CA MET A 192 -9.62 -0.56 -9.70
C MET A 192 -9.81 -1.78 -10.60
N GLU A 193 -10.09 -1.55 -11.89
CA GLU A 193 -10.38 -2.62 -12.84
C GLU A 193 -9.11 -3.34 -13.27
N ARG A 194 -8.05 -2.59 -13.61
CA ARG A 194 -6.77 -3.17 -14.03
C ARG A 194 -6.14 -4.02 -12.92
N LEU A 195 -6.14 -3.52 -11.68
CA LEU A 195 -5.63 -4.29 -10.54
C LEU A 195 -6.39 -5.60 -10.38
N LEU A 196 -7.72 -5.56 -10.38
CA LEU A 196 -8.52 -6.77 -10.17
C LEU A 196 -8.35 -7.79 -11.30
N ILE A 197 -8.30 -7.33 -12.56
CA ILE A 197 -8.01 -8.19 -13.72
C ILE A 197 -6.65 -8.88 -13.57
N ARG A 198 -5.63 -8.18 -13.09
CA ARG A 198 -4.31 -8.77 -12.81
C ARG A 198 -4.39 -9.80 -11.69
N ILE A 199 -5.05 -9.46 -10.57
CA ILE A 199 -5.19 -10.36 -9.40
C ILE A 199 -5.95 -11.64 -9.75
N LYS A 200 -7.02 -11.57 -10.55
CA LYS A 200 -7.83 -12.74 -10.96
C LYS A 200 -7.02 -13.78 -11.75
N LYS A 201 -5.86 -13.41 -12.30
CA LYS A 201 -4.95 -14.32 -13.01
C LYS A 201 -3.93 -15.00 -12.09
N LEU A 202 -3.81 -14.55 -10.85
CA LEU A 202 -2.89 -15.14 -9.87
C LEU A 202 -3.42 -16.49 -9.38
N PRO A 203 -2.53 -17.44 -9.03
CA PRO A 203 -2.90 -18.77 -8.53
C PRO A 203 -3.35 -18.70 -7.06
N LEU A 204 -4.41 -17.94 -6.78
CA LEU A 204 -4.93 -17.64 -5.44
C LEU A 204 -6.40 -18.04 -5.33
N SER A 205 -6.85 -18.33 -4.10
CA SER A 205 -8.28 -18.52 -3.84
C SER A 205 -9.05 -17.19 -4.03
N PRO A 206 -10.37 -17.21 -4.30
CA PRO A 206 -11.16 -15.99 -4.40
C PRO A 206 -11.09 -15.08 -3.16
N VAL A 207 -11.00 -15.65 -1.95
CA VAL A 207 -10.86 -14.90 -0.70
C VAL A 207 -9.50 -14.22 -0.61
N ASP A 208 -8.43 -14.93 -1.00
CA ASP A 208 -7.09 -14.37 -1.07
C ASP A 208 -7.01 -13.26 -2.12
N GLN A 209 -7.65 -13.44 -3.27
CA GLN A 209 -7.75 -12.40 -4.31
C GLN A 209 -8.39 -11.11 -3.78
N LEU A 210 -9.50 -11.22 -3.02
CA LEU A 210 -10.13 -10.06 -2.39
C LEU A 210 -9.21 -9.42 -1.34
N THR A 211 -8.48 -10.23 -0.58
CA THR A 211 -7.50 -9.74 0.40
C THR A 211 -6.36 -8.97 -0.27
N VAL A 212 -5.81 -9.49 -1.37
CA VAL A 212 -4.77 -8.84 -2.17
C VAL A 212 -5.30 -7.54 -2.78
N PHE A 213 -6.54 -7.52 -3.28
CA PHE A 213 -7.16 -6.34 -3.84
C PHE A 213 -7.27 -5.22 -2.81
N GLU A 214 -7.84 -5.49 -1.63
CA GLU A 214 -7.98 -4.47 -0.58
C GLU A 214 -6.62 -4.02 -0.02
N THR A 215 -5.63 -4.92 0.03
CA THR A 215 -4.27 -4.59 0.51
C THR A 215 -3.52 -3.67 -0.44
N PHE A 216 -3.66 -3.87 -1.75
CA PHE A 216 -2.83 -3.18 -2.74
C PHE A 216 -3.53 -2.09 -3.53
N PHE A 217 -4.86 -2.01 -3.53
CA PHE A 217 -5.56 -0.92 -4.19
C PHE A 217 -5.26 0.41 -3.51
N LEU A 218 -4.74 1.38 -4.27
CA LEU A 218 -4.37 2.71 -3.78
C LEU A 218 -5.47 3.76 -4.02
N GLY A 219 -6.61 3.39 -4.61
CA GLY A 219 -7.72 4.33 -4.74
C GLY A 219 -8.47 4.55 -3.44
N THR A 220 -9.20 5.65 -3.35
CA THR A 220 -10.08 5.96 -2.22
C THR A 220 -11.11 4.87 -2.02
N GLN A 221 -11.19 4.33 -0.80
CA GLN A 221 -12.23 3.38 -0.41
C GLN A 221 -13.55 4.13 -0.26
N ASP A 222 -14.59 3.65 -0.91
CA ASP A 222 -15.92 4.25 -0.87
C ASP A 222 -17.02 3.23 -1.21
N VAL A 223 -18.26 3.69 -1.27
CA VAL A 223 -19.41 2.87 -1.64
C VAL A 223 -19.29 2.28 -3.06
N GLY A 224 -18.58 2.96 -3.96
CA GLY A 224 -18.32 2.51 -5.33
C GLY A 224 -17.39 1.31 -5.37
N VAL A 225 -16.29 1.35 -4.60
CA VAL A 225 -15.39 0.19 -4.42
C VAL A 225 -16.15 -1.00 -3.85
N GLY A 226 -16.96 -0.76 -2.81
CA GLY A 226 -17.77 -1.84 -2.24
C GLY A 226 -18.81 -2.42 -3.21
N ALA A 227 -19.43 -1.57 -4.05
CA ALA A 227 -20.35 -2.02 -5.09
C ALA A 227 -19.62 -2.87 -6.14
N TYR A 228 -18.41 -2.46 -6.52
CA TYR A 228 -17.56 -3.20 -7.44
C TYR A 228 -17.15 -4.56 -6.87
N VAL A 229 -16.76 -4.63 -5.59
CA VAL A 229 -16.46 -5.92 -4.91
C VAL A 229 -17.66 -6.86 -4.96
N ARG A 230 -18.87 -6.38 -4.64
CA ARG A 230 -20.12 -7.17 -4.71
C ARG A 230 -20.48 -7.60 -6.14
N GLN A 231 -20.02 -6.88 -7.16
CA GLN A 231 -20.20 -7.29 -8.55
C GLN A 231 -19.23 -8.40 -8.98
N MET A 232 -18.02 -8.42 -8.40
CA MET A 232 -16.90 -9.24 -8.89
C MET A 232 -16.60 -10.49 -8.05
N PHE A 233 -17.23 -10.60 -6.89
CA PHE A 233 -17.07 -11.73 -5.97
C PHE A 233 -18.44 -12.18 -5.46
N ASP A 234 -18.59 -13.50 -5.29
CA ASP A 234 -19.79 -14.08 -4.73
C ASP A 234 -19.95 -13.70 -3.26
N ASP A 235 -21.21 -13.63 -2.78
CA ASP A 235 -21.53 -13.24 -1.40
C ASP A 235 -20.83 -14.12 -0.36
N ASP A 236 -20.68 -15.43 -0.61
CA ASP A 236 -19.99 -16.35 0.30
C ASP A 236 -18.50 -16.00 0.45
N VAL A 237 -17.85 -15.57 -0.63
CA VAL A 237 -16.44 -15.14 -0.63
C VAL A 237 -16.28 -13.85 0.17
N ILE A 238 -17.20 -12.91 -0.02
CA ILE A 238 -17.22 -11.63 0.72
C ILE A 238 -17.46 -11.88 2.21
N ASP A 239 -18.41 -12.77 2.54
CA ASP A 239 -18.72 -13.14 3.92
C ASP A 239 -17.52 -13.83 4.59
N GLU A 240 -16.83 -14.74 3.89
CA GLU A 240 -15.62 -15.40 4.38
C GLU A 240 -14.47 -14.41 4.60
N TYR A 241 -14.22 -13.50 3.65
CA TYR A 241 -13.22 -12.44 3.79
C TYR A 241 -13.45 -11.59 5.04
N TRP A 242 -14.67 -11.09 5.25
CA TRP A 242 -14.97 -10.26 6.41
C TRP A 242 -14.90 -11.03 7.72
N LYS A 243 -15.36 -12.29 7.75
CA LYS A 243 -15.15 -13.18 8.92
C LYS A 243 -13.67 -13.31 9.26
N HIS A 244 -12.80 -13.51 8.27
CA HIS A 244 -11.36 -13.58 8.50
C HIS A 244 -10.77 -12.27 9.02
N LYS A 245 -11.16 -11.13 8.45
CA LYS A 245 -10.71 -9.80 8.89
C LYS A 245 -11.09 -9.50 10.34
N PHE A 246 -12.31 -9.87 10.77
CA PHE A 246 -12.77 -9.63 12.14
C PHE A 246 -12.35 -10.72 13.15
N LYS A 247 -11.98 -11.93 12.71
CA LYS A 247 -11.73 -13.11 13.58
C LYS A 247 -10.85 -12.82 14.80
N ASN A 248 -9.76 -12.08 14.61
CA ASN A 248 -8.77 -11.79 15.65
C ASN A 248 -8.83 -10.34 16.14
N GLN A 249 -9.85 -9.58 15.74
CA GLN A 249 -10.03 -8.19 16.14
C GLN A 249 -10.90 -8.13 17.39
N ARG A 250 -10.57 -7.22 18.30
CA ARG A 250 -11.34 -6.99 19.53
C ARG A 250 -11.97 -5.61 19.51
N ILE A 251 -13.22 -5.51 19.97
CA ILE A 251 -13.94 -4.25 20.04
C ILE A 251 -13.12 -3.22 20.82
N GLY A 252 -12.91 -2.06 20.21
CA GLY A 252 -12.17 -0.93 20.81
C GLY A 252 -10.68 -0.88 20.46
N THR A 253 -10.10 -1.89 19.81
CA THR A 253 -8.72 -1.78 19.28
C THR A 253 -8.67 -0.91 18.03
N LEU A 254 -7.49 -0.39 17.70
CA LEU A 254 -7.28 0.40 16.48
C LEU A 254 -7.64 -0.40 15.23
N GLY A 255 -7.13 -1.63 15.11
CA GLY A 255 -7.42 -2.51 13.98
C GLY A 255 -8.92 -2.84 13.82
N PHE A 256 -9.65 -3.00 14.92
CA PHE A 256 -11.10 -3.16 14.88
C PHE A 256 -11.79 -1.90 14.36
N ASN A 257 -11.39 -0.73 14.86
CA ASN A 257 -11.97 0.56 14.47
C ASN A 257 -11.71 0.92 13.00
N ASP A 258 -10.56 0.54 12.46
CA ASP A 258 -10.22 0.73 11.05
C ASP A 258 -11.01 -0.25 10.16
N THR A 259 -11.05 -1.53 10.56
CA THR A 259 -11.79 -2.57 9.82
C THR A 259 -13.29 -2.25 9.75
N ILE A 260 -13.91 -1.84 10.86
CA ILE A 260 -15.33 -1.47 10.89
C ILE A 260 -15.59 -0.19 10.09
N HIS A 261 -14.67 0.78 10.12
CA HIS A 261 -14.80 1.99 9.33
C HIS A 261 -14.81 1.65 7.84
N ASN A 262 -13.86 0.85 7.36
CA ASN A 262 -13.77 0.44 5.95
C ASN A 262 -14.99 -0.40 5.53
N TYR A 263 -15.44 -1.33 6.38
CA TYR A 263 -16.66 -2.10 6.14
C TYR A 263 -17.88 -1.21 5.89
N LEU A 264 -18.09 -0.22 6.78
CA LEU A 264 -19.22 0.69 6.71
C LEU A 264 -19.10 1.63 5.50
N LEU A 265 -17.89 2.15 5.25
CA LEU A 265 -17.60 3.07 4.14
C LEU A 265 -17.87 2.42 2.78
N CYS A 266 -17.50 1.14 2.61
CA CYS A 266 -17.79 0.35 1.41
C CYS A 266 -19.26 -0.08 1.28
N GLY A 267 -20.15 0.42 2.12
CA GLY A 267 -21.58 0.23 1.95
C GLY A 267 -22.10 -1.18 2.29
N PHE A 268 -21.33 -2.00 3.02
CA PHE A 268 -21.76 -3.36 3.37
C PHE A 268 -22.88 -3.36 4.43
N ASP A 269 -23.57 -4.49 4.57
CA ASP A 269 -24.79 -4.64 5.37
C ASP A 269 -24.53 -4.66 6.89
N LEU A 270 -25.27 -3.86 7.64
CA LEU A 270 -25.09 -3.74 9.09
C LEU A 270 -25.51 -5.00 9.85
N GLY A 271 -26.54 -5.72 9.36
CA GLY A 271 -26.99 -6.96 9.98
C GLY A 271 -25.95 -8.08 9.86
N LYS A 272 -25.39 -8.25 8.67
CA LYS A 272 -24.29 -9.19 8.41
C LYS A 272 -23.06 -8.89 9.26
N LEU A 273 -22.69 -7.60 9.40
CA LEU A 273 -21.57 -7.18 10.24
C LEU A 273 -21.65 -7.78 11.66
N CYS A 274 -22.83 -7.72 12.29
CA CYS A 274 -23.06 -8.24 13.63
C CYS A 274 -22.71 -9.73 13.78
N GLY A 275 -22.82 -10.51 12.69
CA GLY A 275 -22.48 -11.93 12.65
C GLY A 275 -20.99 -12.22 12.50
N TYR A 276 -20.16 -11.23 12.15
CA TYR A 276 -18.71 -11.40 12.00
C TYR A 276 -17.92 -11.01 13.25
N ILE A 277 -18.53 -10.25 14.16
CA ILE A 277 -17.83 -9.66 15.30
C ILE A 277 -17.59 -10.69 16.41
N ASN A 278 -16.38 -10.68 16.95
CA ASN A 278 -16.08 -11.30 18.24
C ASN A 278 -16.44 -10.32 19.38
N TYR A 279 -17.43 -10.69 20.19
CA TYR A 279 -17.95 -9.86 21.28
C TYR A 279 -17.23 -10.06 22.61
N GLU A 280 -16.33 -11.04 22.72
CA GLU A 280 -15.62 -11.31 23.97
C GLU A 280 -14.34 -10.48 24.09
N ASP A 281 -14.12 -9.91 25.28
CA ASP A 281 -12.84 -9.28 25.62
C ASP A 281 -11.79 -10.32 26.08
N GLU A 282 -10.62 -9.85 26.51
CA GLU A 282 -9.53 -10.70 27.04
C GLU A 282 -9.92 -11.58 28.23
N ASN A 283 -10.94 -11.17 28.97
CA ASN A 283 -11.43 -11.84 30.17
C ASN A 283 -12.71 -12.65 29.88
N GLY A 284 -13.14 -12.73 28.62
CA GLY A 284 -14.38 -13.40 28.22
C GLY A 284 -15.67 -12.59 28.51
N ASN A 285 -15.56 -11.30 28.86
CA ASN A 285 -16.74 -10.48 29.07
C ASN A 285 -17.34 -10.04 27.74
N LEU A 286 -18.66 -10.15 27.61
CA LEU A 286 -19.40 -9.75 26.41
C LEU A 286 -19.50 -8.22 26.28
N GLN A 287 -19.17 -7.69 25.11
CA GLN A 287 -19.03 -6.26 24.81
C GLN A 287 -20.10 -5.71 23.85
N TYR A 288 -21.32 -6.25 23.86
CA TYR A 288 -22.39 -5.83 22.93
C TYR A 288 -22.69 -4.33 22.98
N GLU A 289 -22.76 -3.76 24.18
CA GLU A 289 -23.01 -2.32 24.35
C GLU A 289 -21.90 -1.47 23.71
N LYS A 290 -20.62 -1.81 23.93
CA LYS A 290 -19.49 -1.12 23.30
C LYS A 290 -19.55 -1.20 21.78
N PHE A 291 -20.00 -2.33 21.23
CA PHE A 291 -20.18 -2.46 19.79
C PHE A 291 -21.29 -1.53 19.26
N VAL A 292 -22.46 -1.51 19.91
CA VAL A 292 -23.57 -0.63 19.52
C VAL A 292 -23.14 0.84 19.59
N ILE A 293 -22.47 1.25 20.68
CA ILE A 293 -21.90 2.61 20.81
C ILE A 293 -20.90 2.89 19.67
N ARG A 294 -20.06 1.93 19.30
CA ARG A 294 -19.11 2.10 18.19
C ARG A 294 -19.80 2.30 16.83
N ILE A 295 -20.93 1.64 16.58
CA ILE A 295 -21.77 1.89 15.39
C ILE A 295 -22.34 3.31 15.44
N MET A 296 -22.83 3.73 16.60
CA MET A 296 -23.38 5.07 16.78
C MET A 296 -22.32 6.17 16.63
N ASP A 297 -21.08 5.92 17.07
CA ASP A 297 -19.92 6.78 16.86
C ASP A 297 -19.57 7.01 15.37
N ALA A 298 -19.99 6.11 14.47
CA ALA A 298 -19.85 6.32 13.04
C ALA A 298 -20.80 7.40 12.48
N LYS A 299 -21.77 7.86 13.29
CA LYS A 299 -22.75 8.91 12.98
C LYS A 299 -23.46 8.70 11.63
N LEU A 300 -23.76 7.44 11.31
CA LEU A 300 -24.42 7.05 10.05
C LEU A 300 -25.82 7.70 9.90
N HIS A 301 -26.49 8.01 11.01
CA HIS A 301 -27.80 8.69 11.03
C HIS A 301 -27.75 10.19 10.72
N ILE A 302 -26.55 10.79 10.63
CA ILE A 302 -26.38 12.20 10.26
C ILE A 302 -26.02 12.26 8.79
N LYS A 303 -26.82 12.97 7.98
CA LYS A 303 -26.57 13.09 6.55
C LYS A 303 -25.33 13.95 6.27
N ASP A 304 -25.35 15.19 6.76
CA ASP A 304 -24.27 16.16 6.55
C ASP A 304 -23.34 16.18 7.78
N LYS A 305 -22.15 15.60 7.63
CA LYS A 305 -21.17 15.47 8.71
C LYS A 305 -19.75 15.60 8.18
N ASN A 306 -18.87 16.22 8.98
CA ASN A 306 -17.45 16.27 8.67
C ASN A 306 -16.80 14.90 8.99
N CYS A 307 -16.33 14.23 7.94
CA CYS A 307 -15.63 12.94 7.99
C CYS A 307 -14.11 13.07 7.80
N ASP A 308 -13.59 14.29 7.69
CA ASP A 308 -12.16 14.55 7.58
C ASP A 308 -11.43 14.01 8.80
N ASP A 309 -10.36 13.26 8.55
CA ASP A 309 -9.48 12.73 9.57
C ASP A 309 -8.04 13.15 9.24
N PRO A 310 -7.47 14.14 9.94
CA PRO A 310 -6.10 14.60 9.68
C PRO A 310 -5.04 13.56 10.04
N LEU A 311 -5.43 12.48 10.73
CA LEU A 311 -4.55 11.36 11.02
C LEU A 311 -4.60 10.29 9.93
N LYS A 312 -5.60 10.28 9.03
CA LYS A 312 -5.59 9.34 7.90
C LYS A 312 -4.71 9.87 6.76
N ILE A 313 -3.97 8.95 6.14
CA ILE A 313 -3.23 9.25 4.91
C ILE A 313 -4.26 9.34 3.78
N ASP A 314 -4.38 10.52 3.19
CA ASP A 314 -5.16 10.73 1.99
C ASP A 314 -4.45 10.05 0.80
N GLN A 315 -5.15 9.10 0.18
CA GLN A 315 -4.62 8.36 -0.96
C GLN A 315 -4.46 9.22 -2.22
N GLU A 316 -5.13 10.37 -2.29
CA GLU A 316 -5.02 11.29 -3.41
C GLU A 316 -3.97 12.39 -3.19
N ASP A 317 -3.36 12.47 -2.00
CA ASP A 317 -2.31 13.45 -1.73
C ASP A 317 -1.04 13.13 -2.54
N GLU A 318 -0.55 14.15 -3.25
CA GLU A 318 0.68 14.07 -4.06
C GLU A 318 1.94 14.28 -3.22
N HIS A 319 1.81 14.84 -2.02
CA HIS A 319 2.95 15.14 -1.16
C HIS A 319 3.49 13.87 -0.50
N THR A 320 4.80 13.87 -0.25
CA THR A 320 5.44 12.82 0.52
C THR A 320 5.11 13.02 1.99
N TYR A 321 4.54 11.99 2.61
CA TYR A 321 4.40 11.96 4.06
C TYR A 321 5.66 11.37 4.69
N GLY A 322 6.00 11.87 5.87
CA GLY A 322 7.20 11.46 6.59
C GLY A 322 6.90 10.47 7.71
N VAL A 323 7.96 10.03 8.39
CA VAL A 323 7.85 9.20 9.61
C VAL A 323 7.05 9.89 10.73
N SER A 324 7.04 11.23 10.75
CA SER A 324 6.22 12.02 11.66
C SER A 324 4.72 11.75 11.51
N THR A 325 4.24 11.44 10.30
CA THR A 325 2.84 11.10 10.04
C THR A 325 2.46 9.79 10.76
N PHE A 326 3.30 8.76 10.68
CA PHE A 326 3.09 7.52 11.42
C PHE A 326 3.18 7.70 12.94
N LEU A 327 4.09 8.55 13.42
CA LEU A 327 4.15 8.90 14.84
C LEU A 327 2.85 9.59 15.29
N ALA A 328 2.33 10.53 14.49
CA ALA A 328 1.10 11.22 14.80
C ALA A 328 -0.09 10.26 14.84
N GLN A 329 -0.21 9.37 13.84
CA GLN A 329 -1.22 8.30 13.82
C GLN A 329 -1.18 7.43 15.08
N PHE A 330 0.01 7.08 15.55
CA PHE A 330 0.15 6.25 16.75
C PHE A 330 -0.15 7.03 18.04
N VAL A 331 0.47 8.20 18.22
CA VAL A 331 0.35 9.01 19.46
C VAL A 331 -1.06 9.55 19.64
N TYR A 332 -1.71 9.94 18.54
CA TYR A 332 -3.05 10.54 18.55
C TYR A 332 -4.13 9.59 18.06
N ALA A 333 -3.89 8.27 18.05
CA ALA A 333 -4.82 7.29 17.50
C ALA A 333 -6.24 7.37 18.11
N GLY A 334 -6.35 7.78 19.38
CA GLY A 334 -7.64 8.00 20.05
C GLY A 334 -8.43 9.20 19.55
N ALA A 335 -7.80 10.12 18.81
CA ALA A 335 -8.41 11.30 18.22
C ALA A 335 -8.87 11.09 16.77
N ASN A 336 -8.70 9.88 16.21
CA ASN A 336 -9.20 9.54 14.87
C ASN A 336 -10.70 9.84 14.76
N ASN A 337 -11.10 10.38 13.61
CA ASN A 337 -12.49 10.66 13.34
C ASN A 337 -13.23 9.33 13.10
N LYS A 338 -14.11 8.96 14.05
CA LYS A 338 -14.86 7.70 13.99
C LYS A 338 -15.98 7.72 12.97
N LYS A 339 -16.38 8.91 12.50
CA LYS A 339 -17.48 9.11 11.54
C LYS A 339 -17.15 8.45 10.22
N VAL A 340 -18.17 7.95 9.54
CA VAL A 340 -18.04 7.27 8.25
C VAL A 340 -18.86 8.04 7.24
N ASP A 341 -18.32 8.32 6.06
CA ASP A 341 -19.05 9.01 4.98
C ASP A 341 -20.09 8.10 4.32
N ARG A 342 -21.17 7.85 5.07
CA ARG A 342 -22.34 7.07 4.67
C ARG A 342 -23.53 7.51 5.49
N TYR A 343 -24.71 7.57 4.86
CA TYR A 343 -25.97 7.83 5.54
C TYR A 343 -26.82 6.55 5.62
N ILE A 344 -27.34 6.26 6.81
CA ILE A 344 -28.36 5.23 7.06
C ILE A 344 -29.37 5.84 8.05
N PRO A 345 -30.68 5.87 7.75
CA PRO A 345 -31.69 6.36 8.68
C PRO A 345 -31.60 5.68 10.05
N ILE A 346 -31.87 6.43 11.13
CA ILE A 346 -31.73 5.89 12.49
C ILE A 346 -32.63 4.67 12.74
N GLU A 347 -33.84 4.68 12.18
CA GLU A 347 -34.77 3.55 12.29
C GLU A 347 -34.24 2.28 11.61
N ASP A 348 -33.54 2.43 10.48
CA ASP A 348 -32.93 1.29 9.78
C ASP A 348 -31.73 0.74 10.57
N ILE A 349 -30.95 1.63 11.21
CA ILE A 349 -29.87 1.22 12.12
C ILE A 349 -30.46 0.44 13.31
N LYS A 350 -31.49 0.98 13.96
CA LYS A 350 -32.19 0.33 15.08
C LYS A 350 -32.71 -1.04 14.65
N ALA A 351 -33.46 -1.11 13.54
CA ALA A 351 -34.03 -2.35 13.04
C ALA A 351 -32.95 -3.42 12.77
N ALA A 352 -31.85 -3.05 12.11
CA ALA A 352 -30.75 -3.98 11.82
C ALA A 352 -30.09 -4.51 13.09
N LEU A 353 -29.79 -3.63 14.06
CA LEU A 353 -29.14 -4.00 15.31
C LEU A 353 -30.07 -4.78 16.25
N ILE A 354 -31.35 -4.42 16.34
CA ILE A 354 -32.36 -5.15 17.13
C ILE A 354 -32.55 -6.57 16.58
N ASN A 355 -32.65 -6.71 15.26
CA ASN A 355 -32.79 -8.02 14.63
C ASN A 355 -31.59 -8.92 14.94
N ALA A 356 -30.37 -8.37 14.90
CA ALA A 356 -29.15 -9.13 15.15
C ALA A 356 -28.85 -9.36 16.64
N LEU A 357 -29.12 -8.39 17.52
CA LEU A 357 -28.61 -8.33 18.90
C LEU A 357 -29.68 -8.15 19.98
N GLY A 358 -30.97 -8.02 19.63
CA GLY A 358 -32.04 -7.74 20.60
C GLY A 358 -32.22 -8.82 21.67
N GLY A 359 -31.86 -10.07 21.36
CA GLY A 359 -31.82 -11.16 22.35
C GLY A 359 -30.56 -11.17 23.24
N LYS A 360 -29.61 -10.27 23.01
CA LYS A 360 -28.30 -10.21 23.68
C LYS A 360 -28.11 -8.95 24.52
N CYS A 361 -28.70 -7.82 24.11
CA CYS A 361 -28.66 -6.56 24.84
C CYS A 361 -29.87 -5.66 24.49
N ASN A 362 -30.15 -4.65 25.31
CA ASN A 362 -31.22 -3.68 25.04
C ASN A 362 -30.73 -2.59 24.08
N VAL A 363 -30.75 -2.90 22.77
CA VAL A 363 -30.26 -2.02 21.70
C VAL A 363 -30.99 -0.68 21.68
N GLU A 364 -32.32 -0.67 21.84
CA GLU A 364 -33.13 0.56 21.85
C GLU A 364 -32.66 1.52 22.94
N TYR A 365 -32.56 1.02 24.17
CA TYR A 365 -32.10 1.81 25.31
C TYR A 365 -30.69 2.39 25.09
N ILE A 366 -29.76 1.60 24.54
CA ILE A 366 -28.39 2.06 24.28
C ILE A 366 -28.38 3.19 23.24
N ILE A 367 -29.15 3.03 22.14
CA ILE A 367 -29.20 4.02 21.07
C ILE A 367 -29.91 5.30 21.52
N ASP A 368 -31.04 5.17 22.23
CA ASP A 368 -31.81 6.33 22.68
C ASP A 368 -31.03 7.17 23.68
N ASN A 369 -30.37 6.53 24.68
CA ASN A 369 -29.48 7.25 25.59
C ASN A 369 -28.33 7.96 24.87
N TYR A 370 -27.72 7.31 23.86
CA TYR A 370 -26.64 7.91 23.09
C TYR A 370 -27.07 9.15 22.30
N ILE A 371 -28.35 9.25 21.91
CA ILE A 371 -28.88 10.39 21.17
C ILE A 371 -29.28 11.54 22.11
N GLU A 372 -29.67 11.22 23.34
CA GLU A 372 -30.00 12.20 24.38
C GLU A 372 -28.76 12.90 24.96
N GLU A 373 -27.59 12.25 24.93
CA GLU A 373 -26.26 12.78 25.26
C GLU A 373 -25.63 13.61 24.12
#